data_AF-A0A7K0Z2B1-F1
#
_entry.id   AF-A0A7K0Z2B1-F1
#
_cell.length_a   1.000
_cell.length_b   1.000
_cell.length_c   1.000
_cell.angle_alpha   90.00
_cell.angle_beta   90.00
_cell.angle_gamma   90.00
#
_symmetry.space_group_name_H-M   'P 1'
#
loop_
_entity.id
_entity.type
_entity.pdbx_description
1 polymer ?
#
loop_
_entity_poly.entity_id
_entity_poly.type
_entity_poly.pdbx_seq_one_letter_code
_entity_poly.pdbx_strand_id
1 'polypeptide(L)'
;MGNLKKKFICLIAVCLMLTPSTAFAHGDLSSSNPKASSTISKLPKIIWVEFDGKLITIADKQTNFLTVKNSKGVELSEGKAFVSGARISVKIKDRSAAGKIKVSWRVVSEDGHPVTSFLTFNVKR
;
A
#
# COMPACT_ATOMS: atom_id res chain seq x y z
N MET A 1 -3.04 16.53 -56.86
CA MET A 1 -2.24 15.65 -55.96
C MET A 1 -1.71 16.44 -54.75
N GLY A 2 -2.56 17.10 -53.94
CA GLY A 2 -2.06 18.17 -53.03
C GLY A 2 -2.51 18.18 -51.56
N ASN A 3 -3.58 17.47 -51.17
CA ASN A 3 -4.18 17.67 -49.83
C ASN A 3 -4.19 16.44 -48.92
N LEU A 4 -3.84 15.25 -49.43
CA LEU A 4 -3.82 14.03 -48.62
C LEU A 4 -2.61 13.98 -47.68
N LYS A 5 -1.45 14.46 -48.15
CA LYS A 5 -0.21 14.51 -47.34
C LYS A 5 -0.32 15.43 -46.12
N LYS A 6 -0.99 16.59 -46.24
CA LYS A 6 -1.22 17.52 -45.11
C LYS A 6 -2.16 16.95 -44.04
N LYS A 7 -3.21 16.23 -44.45
CA LYS A 7 -4.14 15.57 -43.52
C LYS A 7 -3.47 14.41 -42.77
N PHE A 8 -2.60 13.65 -43.44
CA PHE A 8 -1.80 12.58 -42.81
C PHE A 8 -0.79 13.11 -41.79
N ILE A 9 -0.10 14.23 -42.10
CA ILE A 9 0.84 14.87 -41.17
C ILE A 9 0.13 15.36 -39.89
N CYS A 10 -1.07 15.92 -40.03
CA CYS A 10 -1.87 16.38 -38.89
C CYS A 10 -2.32 15.20 -37.99
N LEU A 11 -2.67 14.06 -38.58
CA LEU A 11 -3.12 12.88 -37.84
C LEU A 11 -1.98 12.20 -37.04
N ILE A 12 -0.76 12.24 -37.56
CA ILE A 12 0.43 11.72 -36.86
C ILE A 12 0.81 12.62 -35.67
N ALA A 13 0.72 13.95 -35.83
CA ALA A 13 1.04 14.90 -34.76
C ALA A 13 0.10 14.79 -33.54
N VAL A 14 -1.18 14.47 -33.76
CA VAL A 14 -2.16 14.28 -32.67
C VAL A 14 -1.89 12.98 -31.89
N CYS A 15 -1.37 11.94 -32.54
CA CYS A 15 -1.15 10.64 -31.90
C CYS A 15 0.07 10.65 -30.94
N LEU A 16 1.05 11.53 -31.14
CA LEU A 16 2.23 11.66 -30.28
C LEU A 16 1.95 12.39 -28.94
N MET A 17 0.78 13.00 -28.78
CA MET A 17 0.41 13.73 -27.55
C MET A 17 -0.35 12.85 -26.52
N LEU A 18 -0.59 11.57 -26.83
CA LEU A 18 -1.31 10.63 -25.97
C LEU A 18 -0.38 9.71 -25.17
N THR A 19 0.78 10.20 -24.74
CA THR A 19 1.58 9.44 -23.75
C THR A 19 0.82 9.44 -22.43
N PRO A 20 0.42 8.28 -21.86
CA PRO A 20 -0.19 8.25 -20.55
C PRO A 20 0.82 8.81 -19.54
N SER A 21 0.56 9.99 -19.00
CA SER A 21 1.27 10.47 -17.82
C SER A 21 0.91 9.52 -16.69
N THR A 22 1.86 8.74 -16.20
CA THR A 22 1.69 7.99 -14.96
C THR A 22 1.42 9.01 -13.86
N ALA A 23 0.16 9.14 -13.43
CA ALA A 23 -0.15 9.92 -12.24
C ALA A 23 0.44 9.14 -11.05
N PHE A 24 1.49 9.68 -10.44
CA PHE A 24 1.99 9.19 -9.16
C PHE A 24 0.98 9.57 -8.09
N ALA A 25 0.10 8.64 -7.73
CA ALA A 25 -0.70 8.75 -6.53
C ALA A 25 0.19 8.41 -5.34
N HIS A 26 0.13 9.23 -4.28
CA HIS A 26 0.82 8.90 -3.05
C HIS A 26 0.04 7.81 -2.31
N GLY A 27 0.70 7.08 -1.42
CA GLY A 27 0.11 5.91 -0.74
C GLY A 27 0.58 4.58 -1.32
N ASP A 28 1.62 4.59 -2.15
CA ASP A 28 2.31 3.37 -2.57
C ASP A 28 3.25 2.88 -1.47
N LEU A 29 3.40 1.55 -1.38
CA LEU A 29 4.28 0.90 -0.41
C LEU A 29 5.74 1.31 -0.66
N SER A 30 6.33 2.04 0.30
CA SER A 30 7.75 2.40 0.28
C SER A 30 8.58 1.42 1.10
N SER A 31 8.12 1.05 2.30
CA SER A 31 8.83 0.12 3.19
C SER A 31 7.89 -0.59 4.16
N SER A 32 8.34 -1.69 4.75
CA SER A 32 7.58 -2.41 5.77
C SER A 32 8.49 -3.18 6.72
N ASN A 33 8.00 -3.41 7.94
CA ASN A 33 8.56 -4.39 8.85
C ASN A 33 7.47 -5.31 9.39
N PRO A 34 7.54 -6.62 9.11
CA PRO A 34 8.53 -7.31 8.26
C PRO A 34 8.51 -6.87 6.78
N LYS A 35 9.63 -7.07 6.07
CA LYS A 35 9.72 -6.74 4.63
C LYS A 35 8.80 -7.65 3.81
N ALA A 36 8.18 -7.12 2.76
CA ALA A 36 7.40 -7.91 1.81
C ALA A 36 8.21 -9.11 1.27
N SER A 37 7.56 -10.26 1.19
CA SER A 37 8.11 -11.55 0.74
C SER A 37 9.30 -12.07 1.56
N SER A 38 9.61 -11.47 2.71
CA SER A 38 10.67 -11.95 3.59
C SER A 38 10.26 -13.20 4.39
N THR A 39 11.26 -13.92 4.91
CA THR A 39 11.06 -14.98 5.91
C THR A 39 11.74 -14.58 7.22
N ILE A 40 10.97 -14.55 8.31
CA ILE A 40 11.45 -14.20 9.65
C ILE A 40 11.34 -15.39 10.61
N SER A 41 12.11 -15.37 11.70
CA SER A 41 12.06 -16.41 12.73
C SER A 41 10.87 -16.26 13.69
N LYS A 42 10.42 -15.03 13.96
CA LYS A 42 9.36 -14.76 14.93
C LYS A 42 8.61 -13.48 14.59
N LEU A 43 7.30 -13.45 14.85
CA LEU A 43 6.50 -12.23 14.71
C LEU A 43 7.00 -11.12 15.66
N PRO A 44 7.16 -9.87 15.20
CA PRO A 44 7.47 -8.74 16.08
C PRO A 44 6.25 -8.37 16.95
N LYS A 45 6.47 -7.52 17.97
CA LYS A 45 5.36 -6.98 18.78
C LYS A 45 4.50 -5.98 18.01
N ILE A 46 5.11 -5.30 17.04
CA ILE A 46 4.50 -4.27 16.20
C ILE A 46 4.85 -4.59 14.76
N ILE A 47 3.84 -4.54 13.90
CA ILE A 47 4.01 -4.58 12.44
C ILE A 47 3.67 -3.20 11.91
N TRP A 48 4.47 -2.72 10.96
CA TRP A 48 4.26 -1.42 10.34
C TRP A 48 4.48 -1.46 8.84
N VAL A 49 3.79 -0.55 8.16
CA VAL A 49 3.87 -0.30 6.73
C VAL A 49 4.08 1.20 6.54
N GLU A 50 4.99 1.56 5.66
CA GLU A 50 5.37 2.93 5.35
C GLU A 50 5.16 3.21 3.87
N PHE A 51 4.61 4.39 3.60
CA PHE A 51 4.22 4.83 2.27
C PHE A 51 5.14 5.96 1.79
N ASP A 52 5.05 6.28 0.51
CA ASP A 52 5.76 7.40 -0.12
C ASP A 52 5.14 8.78 0.19
N GLY A 53 3.93 8.83 0.76
CA GLY A 53 3.26 10.04 1.23
C GLY A 53 2.84 9.98 2.70
N LYS A 54 2.69 11.15 3.33
CA LYS A 54 2.16 11.22 4.70
C LYS A 54 0.69 10.84 4.71
N LEU A 55 0.29 10.14 5.77
CA LEU A 55 -1.08 9.72 5.97
C LEU A 55 -1.89 10.78 6.69
N ILE A 56 -3.10 11.05 6.20
CA ILE A 56 -4.04 11.97 6.85
C ILE A 56 -4.60 11.31 8.10
N THR A 57 -4.63 12.07 9.20
CA THR A 57 -5.36 11.71 10.42
C THR A 57 -6.40 12.77 10.71
N ILE A 58 -7.60 12.34 11.11
CA ILE A 58 -8.70 13.23 11.49
C ILE A 58 -8.96 12.98 12.97
N ALA A 59 -8.97 14.04 13.77
CA ALA A 59 -9.26 13.94 15.20
C ALA A 59 -10.56 13.13 15.42
N ASP A 60 -10.50 12.19 16.36
CA ASP A 60 -11.60 11.33 16.78
C ASP A 60 -12.19 10.40 15.70
N LYS A 61 -11.57 10.30 14.51
CA LYS A 61 -11.99 9.38 13.43
C LYS A 61 -10.87 8.47 12.99
N GLN A 62 -11.17 7.18 12.87
CA GLN A 62 -10.24 6.21 12.29
C GLN A 62 -10.37 6.21 10.76
N THR A 63 -9.47 6.91 10.09
CA THR A 63 -9.44 6.99 8.61
C THR A 63 -8.59 5.88 7.99
N ASN A 64 -7.59 5.39 8.72
CA ASN A 64 -6.62 4.40 8.25
C ASN A 64 -6.71 3.09 9.04
N PHE A 65 -6.54 1.97 8.35
CA PHE A 65 -6.71 0.63 8.89
C PHE A 65 -5.52 -0.25 8.49
N LEU A 66 -5.04 -1.06 9.43
CA LEU A 66 -4.01 -2.08 9.21
C LEU A 66 -4.43 -3.35 9.96
N THR A 67 -4.51 -4.47 9.24
CA THR A 67 -4.92 -5.76 9.79
C THR A 67 -3.92 -6.84 9.42
N VAL A 68 -3.59 -7.70 10.38
CA VAL A 68 -2.65 -8.81 10.19
C VAL A 68 -3.38 -10.12 10.40
N LYS A 69 -3.34 -11.02 9.42
CA LYS A 69 -3.98 -12.34 9.47
C LYS A 69 -3.01 -13.45 9.11
N ASN A 70 -3.17 -14.62 9.73
CA ASN A 70 -2.49 -15.83 9.29
C ASN A 70 -3.18 -16.48 8.08
N SER A 71 -2.62 -17.56 7.55
CA SER A 71 -3.17 -18.30 6.41
C SER A 71 -4.55 -18.93 6.66
N LYS A 72 -4.97 -19.07 7.92
CA LYS A 72 -6.30 -19.56 8.31
C LYS A 72 -7.33 -18.43 8.44
N GLY A 73 -6.95 -17.18 8.15
CA GLY A 73 -7.81 -16.01 8.28
C GLY A 73 -7.97 -15.48 9.70
N VAL A 74 -7.28 -16.07 10.69
CA VAL A 74 -7.30 -15.61 12.08
C VAL A 74 -6.54 -14.30 12.18
N GLU A 75 -7.18 -13.30 12.78
CA GLU A 75 -6.57 -11.99 13.03
C GLU A 75 -5.59 -12.04 14.19
N LEU A 76 -4.35 -11.63 13.90
CA LEU A 76 -3.22 -11.57 14.83
C LEU A 76 -3.01 -10.15 15.40
N SER A 77 -3.60 -9.13 14.77
CA SER A 77 -3.56 -7.75 15.25
C SER A 77 -4.52 -7.51 16.42
N GLU A 78 -4.22 -6.47 17.21
CA GLU A 78 -5.10 -5.95 18.26
C GLU A 78 -5.11 -4.41 18.30
N GLY A 79 -6.21 -3.86 18.81
CA GLY A 79 -6.40 -2.42 18.98
C GLY A 79 -6.57 -1.66 17.66
N LYS A 80 -6.59 -0.33 17.76
CA LYS A 80 -6.62 0.55 16.60
C LYS A 80 -5.23 0.70 16.00
N ALA A 81 -5.16 0.82 14.68
CA ALA A 81 -3.93 1.20 14.01
C ALA A 81 -3.54 2.63 14.40
N PHE A 82 -2.25 2.90 14.54
CA PHE A 82 -1.72 4.22 14.84
C PHE A 82 -0.82 4.71 13.71
N VAL A 83 -0.92 5.99 13.42
CA VAL A 83 -0.26 6.65 12.30
C VAL A 83 0.78 7.64 12.82
N SER A 84 1.96 7.65 12.20
CA SER A 84 3.00 8.63 12.44
C SER A 84 3.66 8.97 11.11
N GLY A 85 3.41 10.20 10.62
CA GLY A 85 3.87 10.63 9.29
C GLY A 85 3.33 9.72 8.19
N ALA A 86 4.23 9.10 7.43
CA ALA A 86 3.92 8.17 6.34
C ALA A 86 3.75 6.71 6.79
N ARG A 87 3.79 6.43 8.10
CA ARG A 87 3.79 5.05 8.63
C ARG A 87 2.50 4.75 9.39
N ILE A 88 1.89 3.60 9.08
CA ILE A 88 0.81 2.99 9.86
C ILE A 88 1.33 1.75 10.57
N SER A 89 0.87 1.53 11.80
CA SER A 89 1.34 0.45 12.67
C SER A 89 0.21 -0.19 13.46
N VAL A 90 0.38 -1.47 13.83
CA VAL A 90 -0.54 -2.21 14.70
C VAL A 90 0.22 -3.13 15.65
N LYS A 91 -0.35 -3.39 16.84
CA LYS A 91 0.17 -4.36 17.81
C LYS A 91 -0.26 -5.78 17.44
N ILE A 92 0.56 -6.76 17.77
CA ILE A 92 0.31 -8.19 17.52
C ILE A 92 0.02 -8.91 18.84
N LYS A 93 -1.20 -9.41 19.00
CA LYS A 93 -1.66 -10.16 20.20
C LYS A 93 -1.15 -11.60 20.22
N ASP A 94 -1.14 -12.26 19.05
CA ASP A 94 -0.70 -13.64 18.91
C ASP A 94 0.57 -13.71 18.05
N ARG A 95 1.68 -14.02 18.71
CA ARG A 95 3.01 -14.14 18.11
C ARG A 95 3.46 -15.59 17.93
N SER A 96 2.57 -16.55 18.19
CA SER A 96 2.80 -17.99 18.01
C SER A 96 2.51 -18.47 16.58
N ALA A 97 1.80 -17.66 15.79
CA ALA A 97 1.48 -18.00 14.42
C ALA A 97 2.75 -18.17 13.56
N ALA A 98 2.80 -19.30 12.85
CA ALA A 98 3.83 -19.64 11.88
C ALA A 98 3.27 -19.76 10.46
N GLY A 99 4.14 -19.75 9.46
CA GLY A 99 3.79 -19.82 8.05
C GLY A 99 3.45 -18.47 7.43
N LYS A 100 2.64 -18.48 6.35
CA LYS A 100 2.31 -17.28 5.58
C LYS A 100 1.42 -16.34 6.40
N ILE A 101 1.87 -15.09 6.51
CA ILE A 101 1.17 -13.99 7.16
C ILE A 101 0.81 -12.94 6.10
N LYS A 102 -0.42 -12.43 6.17
CA LYS A 102 -0.93 -11.36 5.31
C LYS A 102 -1.11 -10.09 6.14
N VAL A 103 -0.55 -9.00 5.65
CA VAL A 103 -0.73 -7.65 6.19
C VAL A 103 -1.54 -6.87 5.16
N SER A 104 -2.75 -6.46 5.51
CA SER A 104 -3.64 -5.69 4.62
C SER A 104 -3.87 -4.32 5.21
N TRP A 105 -4.00 -3.31 4.35
CA TRP A 105 -4.28 -1.95 4.78
C TRP A 105 -5.30 -1.25 3.89
N ARG A 106 -5.93 -0.23 4.47
CA ARG A 106 -6.61 0.86 3.78
C ARG A 106 -6.07 2.16 4.35
N VAL A 107 -5.48 3.00 3.50
CA VAL A 107 -4.86 4.27 3.92
C VAL A 107 -5.30 5.42 3.03
N VAL A 108 -5.25 6.63 3.57
CA VAL A 108 -5.52 7.88 2.86
C VAL A 108 -4.31 8.79 3.08
N SER A 109 -3.58 9.07 2.00
CA SER A 109 -2.44 10.00 2.03
C SER A 109 -2.92 11.44 1.83
N GLU A 110 -2.01 12.42 1.84
CA GLU A 110 -2.31 13.86 1.68
C GLU A 110 -3.08 14.22 0.39
N ASP A 111 -3.06 13.32 -0.61
CA ASP A 111 -3.81 13.39 -1.87
C ASP A 111 -5.28 12.93 -1.74
N GLY A 112 -5.72 12.50 -0.57
CA GLY A 112 -7.12 12.34 -0.20
C GLY A 112 -7.82 11.09 -0.76
N HIS A 113 -7.14 10.30 -1.59
CA HIS A 113 -7.71 9.08 -2.17
C HIS A 113 -7.43 7.87 -1.28
N PRO A 114 -8.43 7.03 -0.97
CA PRO A 114 -8.20 5.81 -0.21
C PRO A 114 -7.55 4.72 -1.07
N VAL A 115 -6.36 4.28 -0.67
CA VAL A 115 -5.65 3.15 -1.26
C VAL A 115 -5.85 1.91 -0.39
N THR A 116 -6.21 0.78 -1.01
CA THR A 116 -6.33 -0.52 -0.33
C THR A 116 -5.41 -1.53 -0.99
N SER A 117 -4.52 -2.14 -0.21
CA SER A 117 -3.58 -3.13 -0.72
C SER A 117 -3.13 -4.08 0.40
N PHE A 118 -2.23 -5.00 0.08
CA PHE A 118 -1.66 -5.95 1.03
C PHE A 118 -0.25 -6.37 0.64
N LEU A 119 0.48 -6.90 1.62
CA LEU A 119 1.72 -7.65 1.43
C LEU A 119 1.66 -8.97 2.18
N THR A 120 2.57 -9.88 1.85
CA THR A 120 2.74 -11.13 2.60
C THR A 120 4.19 -11.33 3.00
N PHE A 121 4.43 -12.01 4.11
CA PHE A 121 5.73 -12.52 4.54
C PHE A 121 5.53 -13.89 5.18
N ASN A 122 6.62 -14.61 5.46
CA ASN A 122 6.57 -15.93 6.06
C ASN A 122 7.25 -15.95 7.44
N VAL A 123 6.66 -16.67 8.39
CA VAL A 123 7.26 -16.95 9.70
C VAL A 123 7.70 -18.41 9.72
N LYS A 124 8.93 -18.69 10.13
CA LYS A 124 9.43 -20.06 10.28
C LYS A 124 8.54 -20.85 11.24
N ARG A 125 8.41 -22.15 10.97
CA ARG A 125 7.78 -23.09 11.90
C ARG A 125 8.70 -23.37 13.07
#